data_AF-A0A818WRT1-F1
#
_entry.id   AF-A0A818WRT1-F1
#
_cell.length_a   1.000
_cell.length_b   1.000
_cell.length_c   1.000
_cell.angle_alpha   90.00
_cell.angle_beta   90.00
_cell.angle_gamma   90.00
#
_symmetry.space_group_name_H-M   'P 1'
#
loop_
_entity.id
_entity.type
_entity.pdbx_description
1 polymer ?
#
loop_
_entity_poly.entity_id
_entity_poly.type
_entity_poly.pdbx_seq_one_letter_code
_entity_poly.pdbx_strand_id
1 'polypeptide(L)'
;MTTNEAVAFMDDTSVDVNFICSMCNEKFKDPYTTPCDHTFCRACIIQATMTNCPTCQQTISTDDLKQASLTIRNMIERYRVICSGCSQSGIPKENIDEHIQRTCPKTIITCPAAGVKCPWKGPRDQLVNHLVTCPFNSIRSTFIQFKSENQRLTEQLRRFENHCEVQYQTRLQDIQNIRDNQNISVAEFNEQLLGEESKIQESLFELMHHKDQISQLEQQIVMLQSGLHHCQSERERIHKVAIQHENQIKELIKKQNIMAGLIGYYNPELIDHIAQCEQRLMKLNEKKLTDRDLFIVVQHAMINKPCEVLDLQSNEITSQGITILADALRTNTTLKTLLLDNNHLSDLGVSYLANALATNNATLKTLELERNGIMDEGASSLAQMLQTNSTLTNLYLSANQIGDRGVQLLANAIADHNTSLKELILDNNPLVTDTSVQSLIHMLKHNRSLQTLRLWNCQLSDKAKVDLSEAANSKKDFALLC
;
A
#
# COMPACT_ATOMS: atom_id res chain seq x y z
N MET A 1 -6.53 -26.28 1.80
CA MET A 1 -5.94 -27.61 2.04
C MET A 1 -4.54 -27.42 2.58
N THR A 2 -4.34 -27.78 3.83
CA THR A 2 -3.12 -27.59 4.63
C THR A 2 -2.18 -28.77 4.41
N THR A 3 -1.01 -28.56 3.82
CA THR A 3 0.09 -29.54 3.87
C THR A 3 1.24 -28.94 4.68
N ASN A 4 1.05 -28.94 5.99
CA ASN A 4 2.13 -28.79 6.96
C ASN A 4 2.35 -30.19 7.54
N GLU A 5 2.98 -31.07 6.78
CA GLU A 5 3.16 -32.47 7.20
C GLU A 5 4.64 -32.76 7.46
N ALA A 6 5.23 -31.96 8.35
CA ALA A 6 6.27 -32.49 9.21
C ALA A 6 5.57 -33.37 10.26
N VAL A 7 5.57 -34.68 10.04
CA VAL A 7 4.97 -35.68 10.93
C VAL A 7 6.07 -36.28 11.79
N ALA A 8 5.76 -36.59 13.05
CA ALA A 8 6.71 -37.22 13.95
C ALA A 8 6.75 -38.74 13.69
N PHE A 9 7.95 -39.30 13.52
CA PHE A 9 8.17 -40.75 13.52
C PHE A 9 8.89 -41.16 14.80
N MET A 10 8.60 -42.35 15.34
CA MET A 10 9.30 -42.84 16.54
C MET A 10 10.76 -43.15 16.21
N ASP A 11 11.66 -42.81 17.13
CA ASP A 11 13.06 -43.23 17.07
C ASP A 11 13.21 -44.60 17.75
N ASP A 12 13.17 -45.68 16.97
CA ASP A 12 13.18 -47.07 17.48
C ASP A 12 14.47 -47.44 18.22
N THR A 13 15.52 -46.62 18.14
CA THR A 13 16.77 -46.84 18.88
C THR A 13 16.70 -46.40 20.36
N SER A 14 15.62 -45.72 20.76
CA SER A 14 15.48 -45.07 22.06
C SER A 14 14.48 -45.73 23.02
N VAL A 15 13.87 -46.85 22.63
CA VAL A 15 12.80 -47.52 23.40
C VAL A 15 13.36 -48.71 24.18
N ASP A 16 13.21 -48.68 25.50
CA ASP A 16 13.51 -49.82 26.37
C ASP A 16 12.52 -50.97 26.09
N VAL A 17 13.05 -52.19 25.89
CA VAL A 17 12.32 -53.42 25.56
C VAL A 17 11.22 -53.77 26.58
N ASN A 18 11.24 -53.17 27.77
CA ASN A 18 10.26 -53.37 28.83
C ASN A 18 8.91 -52.64 28.65
N PHE A 19 8.71 -51.83 27.58
CA PHE A 19 7.48 -51.04 27.35
C PHE A 19 6.53 -51.60 26.27
N ILE A 20 6.61 -52.90 26.03
CA ILE A 20 5.77 -53.63 25.07
C ILE A 20 4.74 -54.48 25.82
N CYS A 21 3.50 -54.47 25.34
CA CYS A 21 2.46 -55.33 25.89
C CYS A 21 2.68 -56.77 25.40
N SER A 22 2.89 -57.68 26.35
CA SER A 22 3.12 -59.10 26.06
C SER A 22 1.97 -59.81 25.34
N MET A 23 0.76 -59.22 25.34
CA MET A 23 -0.42 -59.83 24.69
C MET A 23 -0.54 -59.49 23.21
N CYS A 24 -0.30 -58.25 22.82
CA CYS A 24 -0.33 -57.84 21.41
C CYS A 24 1.05 -57.75 20.77
N ASN A 25 2.11 -57.92 21.56
CA ASN A 25 3.50 -57.70 21.18
C ASN A 25 3.76 -56.30 20.56
N GLU A 26 2.87 -55.36 20.89
CA GLU A 26 2.90 -53.97 20.46
C GLU A 26 3.13 -53.06 21.69
N LYS A 27 3.63 -51.84 21.46
CA LYS A 27 3.86 -50.86 22.54
C LYS A 27 2.56 -50.57 23.31
N PHE A 28 2.66 -50.32 24.62
CA PHE A 28 1.47 -50.08 25.46
C PHE A 28 0.59 -48.95 24.94
N LYS A 29 -0.67 -49.23 24.63
CA LYS A 29 -1.72 -48.26 24.33
C LYS A 29 -2.70 -48.24 25.49
N ASP A 30 -2.78 -47.09 26.16
CA ASP A 30 -3.58 -46.89 27.37
C ASP A 30 -3.27 -47.96 28.44
N PRO A 31 -2.09 -47.92 29.07
CA PRO A 31 -1.63 -48.99 29.95
C PRO A 31 -2.39 -49.04 31.27
N TYR A 32 -2.86 -50.23 31.62
CA TYR A 32 -3.47 -50.55 32.91
C TYR A 32 -2.64 -51.62 33.62
N THR A 33 -2.53 -51.47 34.94
CA THR A 33 -1.79 -52.36 35.81
C THR A 33 -2.77 -53.16 36.66
N THR A 34 -2.56 -54.47 36.69
CA THR A 34 -3.29 -55.43 37.51
C THR A 34 -2.90 -55.28 38.99
N PRO A 35 -3.69 -55.80 39.95
CA PRO A 35 -3.32 -55.82 41.38
C PRO A 35 -1.99 -56.54 41.68
N CYS A 36 -1.55 -57.43 40.77
CA CYS A 36 -0.28 -58.14 40.84
C CYS A 36 0.88 -57.42 40.12
N ASP A 37 0.75 -56.12 39.87
CA ASP A 37 1.75 -55.22 39.27
C ASP A 37 2.20 -55.54 37.82
N HIS A 38 1.44 -56.34 37.08
CA HIS A 38 1.66 -56.53 35.64
C HIS A 38 0.86 -55.53 34.81
N THR A 39 1.51 -54.91 33.81
CA THR A 39 0.92 -53.87 32.94
C THR A 39 0.57 -54.40 31.54
N PHE A 40 -0.60 -54.00 31.03
CA PHE A 40 -1.13 -54.38 29.71
C PHE A 40 -1.83 -53.20 29.02
N CYS A 41 -2.05 -53.25 27.70
CA CYS A 41 -2.97 -52.32 27.04
C CYS A 41 -4.39 -52.54 27.57
N ARG A 42 -5.13 -51.46 27.87
CA ARG A 42 -6.51 -51.53 28.36
C ARG A 42 -7.39 -52.42 27.48
N ALA A 43 -7.31 -52.25 26.16
CA ALA A 43 -8.07 -53.05 25.22
C ALA A 43 -7.70 -54.54 25.26
N CYS A 44 -6.41 -54.87 25.38
CA CYS A 44 -5.92 -56.25 25.41
C CYS A 44 -6.38 -56.99 26.66
N ILE A 45 -6.33 -56.34 27.83
CA ILE A 45 -6.75 -57.00 29.08
C ILE A 45 -8.28 -57.12 29.20
N ILE A 46 -9.04 -56.13 28.68
CA ILE A 46 -10.51 -56.17 28.69
C ILE A 46 -11.06 -57.20 27.69
N GLN A 47 -10.49 -57.29 26.48
CA GLN A 47 -10.94 -58.27 25.47
C GLN A 47 -10.67 -59.72 25.88
N ALA A 48 -9.72 -59.96 26.78
CA ALA A 48 -9.37 -61.32 27.21
C ALA A 48 -10.45 -61.98 28.08
N THR A 49 -11.45 -61.24 28.60
CA THR A 49 -12.50 -61.75 29.52
C THR A 49 -11.96 -62.54 30.72
N MET A 50 -10.73 -62.25 31.14
CA MET A 50 -9.99 -63.10 32.05
C MET A 50 -10.31 -62.76 33.51
N THR A 51 -10.72 -63.78 34.27
CA THR A 51 -10.71 -63.76 35.74
C THR A 51 -9.30 -63.89 36.31
N ASN A 52 -8.26 -64.12 35.49
CA ASN A 52 -6.86 -64.32 35.92
C ASN A 52 -5.86 -63.49 35.10
N CYS A 53 -4.77 -63.02 35.73
CA CYS A 53 -3.73 -62.23 35.07
C CYS A 53 -2.97 -63.08 34.01
N PRO A 54 -2.81 -62.59 32.76
CA PRO A 54 -2.13 -63.34 31.70
C PRO A 54 -0.67 -63.71 32.00
N THR A 55 0.03 -62.93 32.83
CA THR A 55 1.45 -63.15 33.12
C THR A 55 1.66 -64.10 34.31
N CYS A 56 0.89 -63.96 35.40
CA CYS A 56 1.12 -64.70 36.64
C CYS A 56 -0.05 -65.57 37.11
N GLN A 57 -1.16 -65.58 36.36
CA GLN A 57 -2.36 -66.40 36.60
C GLN A 57 -3.12 -66.10 37.92
N GLN A 58 -2.76 -65.03 38.65
CA GLN A 58 -3.52 -64.60 39.83
C GLN A 58 -4.91 -64.09 39.46
N THR A 59 -5.92 -64.38 40.28
CA THR A 59 -7.30 -63.93 40.02
C THR A 59 -7.39 -62.40 40.08
N ILE A 60 -7.96 -61.81 39.04
CA ILE A 60 -8.15 -60.36 38.87
C ILE A 60 -9.61 -60.08 38.48
N SER A 61 -10.14 -58.96 38.96
CA SER A 61 -11.39 -58.37 38.47
C SER A 61 -11.08 -57.19 37.54
N THR A 62 -11.94 -56.97 36.54
CA THR A 62 -11.85 -55.77 35.67
C THR A 62 -12.03 -54.47 36.44
N ASP A 63 -12.76 -54.51 37.56
CA ASP A 63 -12.99 -53.35 38.43
C ASP A 63 -11.75 -52.97 39.25
N ASP A 64 -10.83 -53.92 39.44
CA ASP A 64 -9.60 -53.72 40.23
C ASP A 64 -8.42 -53.21 39.37
N LEU A 65 -8.62 -53.05 38.06
CA LEU A 65 -7.59 -52.55 37.14
C LEU A 65 -7.34 -51.07 37.40
N LYS A 66 -6.09 -50.72 37.71
CA LYS A 66 -5.67 -49.34 37.92
C LYS A 66 -4.92 -48.83 36.70
N GLN A 67 -5.08 -47.54 36.40
CA GLN A 67 -4.26 -46.91 35.38
C GLN A 67 -2.78 -47.04 35.77
N ALA A 68 -1.91 -47.32 34.80
CA ALA A 68 -0.50 -47.51 35.08
C ALA A 68 0.13 -46.32 35.81
N SER A 69 1.19 -46.61 36.57
CA SER A 69 1.85 -45.63 37.43
C SER A 69 2.25 -44.37 36.64
N LEU A 70 2.27 -43.23 37.33
CA LEU A 70 2.72 -41.97 36.73
C LEU A 70 4.12 -42.11 36.13
N THR A 71 4.98 -42.96 36.71
CA THR A 71 6.31 -43.27 36.16
C THR A 71 6.25 -43.92 34.78
N ILE A 72 5.40 -44.94 34.57
CA ILE A 72 5.24 -45.61 33.27
C ILE A 72 4.64 -44.64 32.24
N ARG A 73 3.65 -43.83 32.64
CA ARG A 73 3.06 -42.80 31.78
C ARG A 73 4.06 -41.71 31.41
N ASN A 74 4.85 -41.22 32.37
CA ASN A 74 5.90 -40.23 32.14
C ASN A 74 7.05 -40.79 31.28
N MET A 75 7.37 -42.08 31.39
CA MET A 75 8.36 -42.74 30.53
C MET A 75 7.85 -42.90 29.09
N ILE A 76 6.55 -43.16 28.91
CA ILE A 76 5.85 -43.12 27.62
C ILE A 76 5.76 -41.68 27.06
N GLU A 77 5.77 -40.64 27.90
CA GLU A 77 5.78 -39.25 27.45
C GLU A 77 7.19 -38.74 27.09
N ARG A 78 8.25 -39.31 27.68
CA ARG A 78 9.67 -38.96 27.43
C ARG A 78 10.24 -39.48 26.11
N TYR A 79 9.45 -40.16 25.29
CA TYR A 79 9.91 -40.72 24.01
C TYR A 79 10.59 -39.67 23.13
N ARG A 80 11.63 -40.13 22.41
CA ARG A 80 12.26 -39.35 21.37
C ARG A 80 11.63 -39.67 20.02
N VAL A 81 11.46 -38.64 19.21
CA VAL A 81 10.92 -38.71 17.85
C VAL A 81 11.92 -38.12 16.87
N ILE A 82 11.79 -38.56 15.63
CA ILE A 82 12.48 -38.02 14.46
C ILE A 82 11.53 -37.05 13.77
N CYS A 83 11.98 -35.83 13.51
CA CYS A 83 11.22 -34.89 12.69
C CYS A 83 11.28 -35.33 11.22
N SER A 84 10.13 -35.60 10.57
CA SER A 84 10.13 -35.97 9.14
C SER A 84 10.60 -34.86 8.21
N GLY A 85 10.54 -33.60 8.65
CA GLY A 85 10.94 -32.46 7.84
C GLY A 85 12.45 -32.34 7.72
N CYS A 86 13.18 -32.40 8.84
CA CYS A 86 14.64 -32.17 8.88
C CYS A 86 15.45 -33.41 9.25
N SER A 87 14.80 -34.55 9.51
CA SER A 87 15.40 -35.81 9.95
C SER A 87 16.18 -35.74 11.27
N GLN A 88 16.01 -34.68 12.05
CA GLN A 88 16.61 -34.57 13.38
C GLN A 88 15.97 -35.61 14.32
N SER A 89 16.80 -36.49 14.88
CA SER A 89 16.43 -37.50 15.87
C SER A 89 16.60 -36.99 17.31
N GLY A 90 16.14 -37.77 18.30
CA GLY A 90 16.36 -37.42 19.71
C GLY A 90 15.46 -36.29 20.25
N ILE A 91 14.42 -35.86 19.53
CA ILE A 91 13.54 -34.76 19.96
C ILE A 91 12.49 -35.31 20.94
N PRO A 92 12.35 -34.80 22.18
CA PRO A 92 11.26 -35.21 23.07
C PRO A 92 9.91 -35.04 22.38
N LYS A 93 9.03 -36.05 22.46
CA LYS A 93 7.71 -36.02 21.79
C LYS A 93 6.90 -34.79 22.18
N GLU A 94 6.94 -34.39 23.44
CA GLU A 94 6.31 -33.16 23.96
C GLU A 94 6.83 -31.86 23.30
N ASN A 95 8.07 -31.87 22.79
CA ASN A 95 8.74 -30.71 22.19
C ASN A 95 8.73 -30.74 20.64
N ILE A 96 8.08 -31.73 20.01
CA ILE A 96 8.08 -31.82 18.54
C ILE A 96 7.32 -30.67 17.89
N ASP A 97 6.21 -30.22 18.50
CA ASP A 97 5.44 -29.09 18.01
C ASP A 97 6.23 -27.78 18.15
N GLU A 98 6.91 -27.60 19.28
CA GLU A 98 7.79 -26.45 19.49
C GLU A 98 8.95 -26.46 18.48
N HIS A 99 9.56 -27.62 18.24
CA HIS A 99 10.59 -27.79 17.23
C HIS A 99 10.08 -27.41 15.83
N ILE A 100 8.96 -27.99 15.37
CA ILE A 100 8.37 -27.70 14.06
C ILE A 100 8.08 -26.21 13.93
N GLN A 101 7.51 -25.58 14.96
CA GLN A 101 7.12 -24.17 14.91
C GLN A 101 8.29 -23.20 15.01
N ARG A 102 9.33 -23.51 15.81
CA ARG A 102 10.37 -22.53 16.17
C ARG A 102 11.73 -22.79 15.55
N THR A 103 12.16 -24.05 15.44
CA THR A 103 13.57 -24.38 15.16
C THR A 103 13.78 -25.26 13.93
N CYS A 104 12.75 -25.96 13.43
CA CYS A 104 12.88 -26.84 12.28
C CYS A 104 13.23 -26.05 11.00
N PRO A 105 14.36 -26.38 10.32
CA PRO A 105 14.82 -25.65 9.13
C PRO A 105 13.91 -25.84 7.92
N LYS A 106 13.16 -26.96 7.85
CA LYS A 106 12.31 -27.29 6.71
C LYS A 106 10.85 -26.87 6.85
N THR A 107 10.47 -26.31 8.01
CA THR A 107 9.12 -25.78 8.19
C THR A 107 8.86 -24.63 7.22
N ILE A 108 7.70 -24.67 6.55
CA ILE A 108 7.28 -23.62 5.64
C ILE A 108 6.79 -22.41 6.44
N ILE A 109 7.49 -21.30 6.31
CA ILE A 109 7.18 -20.02 6.96
C ILE A 109 6.94 -18.93 5.91
N THR A 110 6.30 -17.84 6.33
CA THR A 110 6.11 -16.64 5.51
C THR A 110 7.18 -15.61 5.82
N CYS A 111 7.40 -14.71 4.88
CA CYS A 111 8.33 -13.60 5.10
C CYS A 111 7.83 -12.68 6.24
N PRO A 112 8.71 -12.16 7.10
CA PRO A 112 8.36 -11.13 8.08
C PRO A 112 7.70 -9.86 7.50
N ALA A 113 7.89 -9.60 6.20
CA ALA A 113 7.22 -8.53 5.45
C ALA A 113 5.85 -8.97 4.88
N ALA A 114 5.28 -10.10 5.29
CA ALA A 114 3.94 -10.52 4.87
C ALA A 114 2.85 -9.49 5.23
N GLY A 115 3.03 -8.74 6.33
CA GLY A 115 2.13 -7.64 6.72
C GLY A 115 2.04 -6.48 5.71
N VAL A 116 3.05 -6.34 4.85
CA VAL A 116 3.07 -5.41 3.71
C VAL A 116 2.87 -6.15 2.37
N LYS A 117 2.26 -7.34 2.41
CA LYS A 117 1.89 -8.20 1.27
C LYS A 117 3.06 -8.84 0.50
N CYS A 118 4.19 -9.12 1.15
CA CYS A 118 5.20 -9.99 0.54
C CYS A 118 4.62 -11.38 0.23
N PRO A 119 4.72 -11.90 -1.01
CA PRO A 119 4.11 -13.18 -1.41
C PRO A 119 4.96 -14.40 -1.03
N TRP A 120 6.18 -14.20 -0.51
CA TRP A 120 7.12 -15.30 -0.27
C TRP A 120 6.67 -16.20 0.87
N LYS A 121 6.67 -17.50 0.59
CA LYS A 121 6.43 -18.60 1.52
C LYS A 121 7.38 -19.73 1.15
N GLY A 122 8.17 -20.21 2.10
CA GLY A 122 9.19 -21.22 1.83
C GLY A 122 9.81 -21.80 3.10
N PRO A 123 10.74 -22.77 2.96
CA PRO A 123 11.47 -23.35 4.08
C PRO A 123 12.20 -22.31 4.93
N ARG A 124 12.22 -22.51 6.25
CA ARG A 124 12.86 -21.59 7.22
C ARG A 124 14.34 -21.36 6.93
N ASP A 125 15.08 -22.39 6.52
CA ASP A 125 16.50 -22.28 6.16
C ASP A 125 16.75 -21.38 4.93
N GLN A 126 15.76 -21.23 4.04
CA GLN A 126 15.84 -20.34 2.88
C GLN A 126 15.42 -18.89 3.18
N LEU A 127 14.85 -18.62 4.37
CA LEU A 127 14.38 -17.29 4.73
C LEU A 127 15.52 -16.26 4.75
N VAL A 128 16.70 -16.63 5.23
CA VAL A 128 17.85 -15.70 5.31
C VAL A 128 18.22 -15.21 3.91
N ASN A 129 18.29 -16.12 2.93
CA ASN A 129 18.57 -15.77 1.54
C ASN A 129 17.46 -14.90 0.94
N HIS A 130 16.20 -15.21 1.22
CA HIS A 130 15.07 -14.38 0.81
C HIS A 130 15.14 -12.97 1.41
N LEU A 131 15.47 -12.82 2.71
CA LEU A 131 15.49 -11.52 3.39
C LEU A 131 16.52 -10.54 2.81
N VAL A 132 17.63 -11.07 2.28
CA VAL A 132 18.66 -10.26 1.60
C VAL A 132 18.11 -9.64 0.31
N THR A 133 17.23 -10.35 -0.42
CA THR A 133 16.68 -9.91 -1.71
C THR A 133 15.22 -9.46 -1.64
N CYS A 134 14.61 -9.48 -0.45
CA CYS A 134 13.20 -9.17 -0.26
C CYS A 134 12.94 -7.67 -0.49
N PRO A 135 12.20 -7.30 -1.55
CA PRO A 135 11.96 -5.88 -1.85
C PRO A 135 11.13 -5.21 -0.76
N PHE A 136 10.23 -5.97 -0.12
CA PHE A 136 9.33 -5.54 0.94
C PHE A 136 10.02 -5.34 2.31
N ASN A 137 11.26 -5.79 2.46
CA ASN A 137 11.96 -5.68 3.73
C ASN A 137 12.37 -4.23 4.02
N SER A 138 12.64 -3.43 2.99
CA SER A 138 13.03 -2.00 3.11
C SER A 138 11.91 -1.10 3.63
N ILE A 139 10.65 -1.35 3.24
CA ILE A 139 9.48 -0.56 3.68
C ILE A 139 8.87 -1.07 4.98
N ARG A 140 9.33 -2.23 5.47
CA ARG A 140 8.78 -2.87 6.67
C ARG A 140 8.91 -1.97 7.90
N SER A 141 10.07 -1.33 8.09
CA SER A 141 10.32 -0.39 9.20
C SER A 141 9.38 0.80 9.14
N THR A 142 9.21 1.41 7.95
CA THR A 142 8.31 2.55 7.72
C THR A 142 6.84 2.17 7.97
N PHE A 143 6.40 0.99 7.51
CA PHE A 143 5.04 0.51 7.78
C PHE A 143 4.79 0.28 9.27
N ILE A 144 5.75 -0.30 9.99
CA ILE A 144 5.67 -0.48 11.45
C ILE A 144 5.59 0.88 12.14
N GLN A 145 6.41 1.85 11.71
CA GLN A 145 6.40 3.21 12.23
C GLN A 145 5.02 3.86 12.03
N PHE A 146 4.49 3.89 10.81
CA PHE A 146 3.17 4.47 10.54
C PHE A 146 2.04 3.77 11.30
N LYS A 147 2.09 2.44 11.42
CA LYS A 147 1.12 1.68 12.22
C LYS A 147 1.19 2.10 13.69
N SER A 148 2.39 2.22 14.25
CA SER A 148 2.58 2.62 15.65
C SER A 148 2.12 4.06 15.90
N GLU A 149 2.37 4.97 14.96
CA GLU A 149 1.96 6.37 15.05
C GLU A 149 0.45 6.53 14.94
N ASN A 150 -0.19 5.83 14.01
CA ASN A 150 -1.66 5.81 13.89
C ASN A 150 -2.32 5.23 15.15
N GLN A 151 -1.76 4.17 15.72
CA GLN A 151 -2.24 3.61 17.00
C GLN A 151 -2.10 4.62 18.15
N ARG A 152 -0.97 5.33 18.22
CA ARG A 152 -0.74 6.37 19.23
C ARG A 152 -1.77 7.50 19.11
N LEU A 153 -2.00 8.00 17.90
CA LEU A 153 -2.96 9.08 17.63
C LEU A 153 -4.40 8.65 17.94
N THR A 154 -4.78 7.41 17.60
CA THR A 154 -6.11 6.87 17.91
C THR A 154 -6.33 6.74 19.41
N GLU A 155 -5.32 6.29 20.15
CA GLU A 155 -5.40 6.17 21.60
C GLU A 155 -5.44 7.55 22.30
N GLN A 156 -4.69 8.54 21.80
CA GLN A 156 -4.77 9.92 22.28
C GLN A 156 -6.16 10.52 22.05
N LEU A 157 -6.76 10.30 20.87
CA LEU A 157 -8.11 10.77 20.57
C LEU A 157 -9.15 10.12 21.49
N ARG A 158 -9.09 8.80 21.69
CA ARG A 158 -10.01 8.07 22.58
C ARG A 158 -9.96 8.62 24.01
N ARG A 159 -8.77 8.93 24.53
CA ARG A 159 -8.62 9.51 25.88
C ARG A 159 -9.26 10.88 25.97
N PHE A 160 -9.12 11.68 24.93
CA PHE A 160 -9.72 13.01 24.86
C PHE A 160 -11.24 12.95 24.74
N GLU A 161 -11.79 12.08 23.88
CA GLU A 161 -13.24 11.84 23.75
C GLU A 161 -13.87 11.37 25.06
N ASN A 162 -13.24 10.41 25.75
CA ASN A 162 -13.70 9.94 27.06
C ASN A 162 -13.69 11.06 28.12
N HIS A 163 -12.70 11.94 28.09
CA HIS A 163 -12.62 13.08 29.02
C HIS A 163 -13.78 14.06 28.81
N CYS A 164 -14.06 14.41 27.55
CA CYS A 164 -15.17 15.31 27.20
C CYS A 164 -16.54 14.69 27.52
N GLU A 165 -16.75 13.41 27.22
CA GLU A 165 -18.02 12.72 27.49
C GLU A 165 -18.31 12.66 29.00
N VAL A 166 -17.32 12.28 29.82
CA VAL A 166 -17.48 12.25 31.28
C VAL A 166 -17.82 13.63 31.84
N GLN A 167 -17.16 14.69 31.35
CA GLN A 167 -17.47 16.06 31.78
C GLN A 167 -18.89 16.48 31.37
N TYR A 168 -19.31 16.16 30.14
CA TYR A 168 -20.64 16.48 29.64
C TYR A 168 -21.75 15.77 30.45
N GLN A 169 -21.62 14.47 30.69
CA GLN A 169 -22.57 13.69 31.48
C GLN A 169 -22.67 14.17 32.93
N THR A 170 -21.53 14.50 33.55
CA THR A 170 -21.51 15.07 34.91
C THR A 170 -22.33 16.36 34.99
N ARG A 171 -22.18 17.25 34.00
CA ARG A 171 -22.91 18.51 33.96
C ARG A 171 -24.40 18.34 33.67
N LEU A 172 -24.79 17.38 32.83
CA LEU A 172 -26.20 17.04 32.63
C LEU A 172 -26.85 16.55 33.93
N GLN A 173 -26.13 15.74 34.71
CA GLN A 173 -26.61 15.28 36.01
C GLN A 173 -26.76 16.44 37.01
N ASP A 174 -25.79 17.36 37.07
CA ASP A 174 -25.89 18.57 37.89
C ASP A 174 -27.17 19.37 37.56
N ILE A 175 -27.49 19.52 36.27
CA ILE A 175 -28.70 20.23 35.79
C ILE A 175 -29.98 19.48 36.15
N GLN A 176 -30.01 18.15 36.00
CA GLN A 176 -31.16 17.34 36.39
C GLN A 176 -31.43 17.44 37.89
N ASN A 177 -30.38 17.37 38.71
CA ASN A 177 -30.50 17.52 40.17
C ASN A 177 -31.06 18.90 40.57
N ILE A 178 -30.66 19.97 39.87
CA ILE A 178 -31.24 21.31 40.08
C ILE A 178 -32.73 21.33 39.69
N ARG A 179 -33.09 20.71 38.57
CA ARG A 179 -34.46 20.67 38.05
C ARG A 179 -35.40 19.88 38.94
N ASP A 180 -34.95 18.75 39.47
CA ASP A 180 -35.74 17.90 40.37
C ASP A 180 -35.96 18.58 41.73
N ASN A 181 -35.02 19.41 42.18
CA ASN A 181 -35.18 20.26 43.37
C ASN A 181 -36.13 21.45 43.15
N GLN A 182 -36.52 21.78 41.90
CA GLN A 182 -37.42 22.90 41.56
C GLN A 182 -38.87 22.48 41.27
N ASN A 183 -39.28 21.23 41.55
CA ASN A 183 -40.67 20.79 41.40
C ASN A 183 -41.60 21.35 42.50
N ILE A 184 -41.72 22.69 42.57
CA ILE A 184 -42.91 23.36 43.06
C ILE A 184 -43.62 23.89 41.82
N SER A 185 -44.81 23.38 41.52
CA SER A 185 -45.52 23.87 40.35
C SER A 185 -45.93 25.32 40.57
N VAL A 186 -45.91 26.14 39.52
CA VAL A 186 -46.41 27.54 39.56
C VAL A 186 -47.86 27.60 40.08
N ALA A 187 -48.62 26.49 39.99
CA ALA A 187 -49.96 26.36 40.56
C ALA A 187 -49.95 26.25 42.10
N GLU A 188 -49.00 25.54 42.72
CA GLU A 188 -48.82 25.47 44.18
C GLU A 188 -48.30 26.79 44.75
N PHE A 189 -47.45 27.51 44.00
CA PHE A 189 -46.96 28.83 44.37
C PHE A 189 -48.08 29.89 44.39
N ASN A 190 -49.04 29.80 43.46
CA ASN A 190 -50.19 30.70 43.38
C ASN A 190 -51.24 30.44 44.49
N GLU A 191 -51.32 29.23 45.06
CA GLU A 191 -52.17 28.95 46.24
C GLU A 191 -51.58 29.52 47.54
N GLN A 192 -50.24 29.59 47.68
CA GLN A 192 -49.56 30.18 48.84
C GLN A 192 -49.53 31.72 48.83
N LEU A 193 -50.04 32.36 47.77
CA LEU A 193 -50.02 33.81 47.56
C LEU A 193 -51.04 34.60 48.42
N LEU A 194 -51.88 33.90 49.19
CA LEU A 194 -52.73 34.48 50.23
C LEU A 194 -52.06 34.34 51.61
N GLY A 195 -50.97 35.08 51.85
CA GLY A 195 -50.52 35.25 53.23
C GLY A 195 -49.17 35.87 53.52
N GLU A 196 -48.11 35.71 52.71
CA GLU A 196 -46.76 36.08 53.17
C GLU A 196 -45.84 36.66 52.08
N GLU A 197 -45.82 37.99 52.01
CA GLU A 197 -45.01 38.79 51.08
C GLU A 197 -43.49 38.64 51.31
N SER A 198 -43.04 38.34 52.55
CA SER A 198 -41.60 38.16 52.84
C SER A 198 -41.06 36.80 52.36
N LYS A 199 -41.86 35.73 52.44
CA LYS A 199 -41.50 34.41 51.89
C LYS A 199 -41.41 34.47 50.36
N ILE A 200 -42.29 35.24 49.72
CA ILE A 200 -42.25 35.49 48.27
C ILE A 200 -40.95 36.20 47.89
N GLN A 201 -40.48 37.19 48.66
CA GLN A 201 -39.20 37.86 48.38
C GLN A 201 -37.99 36.94 48.55
N GLU A 202 -37.97 36.08 49.57
CA GLU A 202 -36.92 35.07 49.77
C GLU A 202 -36.89 34.05 48.62
N SER A 203 -38.06 33.52 48.24
CA SER A 203 -38.18 32.62 47.09
C SER A 203 -37.86 33.31 45.76
N LEU A 204 -38.16 34.62 45.59
CA LEU A 204 -37.75 35.39 44.41
C LEU A 204 -36.23 35.56 44.36
N PHE A 205 -35.58 35.78 45.51
CA PHE A 205 -34.13 35.91 45.60
C PHE A 205 -33.44 34.57 45.28
N GLU A 206 -33.96 33.45 45.79
CA GLU A 206 -33.50 32.11 45.42
C GLU A 206 -33.73 31.81 43.93
N LEU A 207 -34.89 32.17 43.37
CA LEU A 207 -35.17 32.06 41.94
C LEU A 207 -34.21 32.90 41.09
N MET A 208 -33.88 34.12 41.52
CA MET A 208 -32.89 34.96 40.85
C MET A 208 -31.49 34.36 40.93
N HIS A 209 -31.09 33.84 42.10
CA HIS A 209 -29.80 33.17 42.27
C HIS A 209 -29.69 31.92 41.39
N HIS A 210 -30.76 31.11 41.30
CA HIS A 210 -30.82 29.95 40.42
C HIS A 210 -30.84 30.33 38.95
N LYS A 211 -31.50 31.43 38.57
CA LYS A 211 -31.47 31.93 37.19
C LYS A 211 -30.05 32.36 36.77
N ASP A 212 -29.31 33.01 37.67
CA ASP A 212 -27.90 33.36 37.44
C ASP A 212 -27.01 32.10 37.35
N GLN A 213 -27.22 31.10 38.20
CA GLN A 213 -26.53 29.81 38.12
C GLN A 213 -26.82 29.07 36.81
N ILE A 214 -28.08 29.05 36.36
CA ILE A 214 -28.47 28.46 35.06
C ILE A 214 -27.78 29.21 33.92
N SER A 215 -27.75 30.55 33.95
CA SER A 215 -27.10 31.33 32.90
C SER A 215 -25.58 31.08 32.85
N GLN A 216 -24.93 30.90 34.00
CA GLN A 216 -23.52 30.50 34.06
C GLN A 216 -23.28 29.09 33.51
N LEU A 217 -24.17 28.14 33.80
CA LEU A 217 -24.10 26.78 33.27
C LEU A 217 -24.36 26.75 31.77
N GLU A 218 -25.29 27.54 31.24
CA GLU A 218 -25.53 27.70 29.81
C GLU A 218 -24.29 28.24 29.08
N GLN A 219 -23.60 29.23 29.65
CA GLN A 219 -22.33 29.72 29.10
C GLN A 219 -21.23 28.64 29.10
N GLN A 220 -21.18 27.79 30.15
CA GLN A 220 -20.26 26.65 30.18
C GLN A 220 -20.62 25.56 29.17
N ILE A 221 -21.91 25.32 28.88
CA ILE A 221 -22.36 24.41 27.83
C ILE A 221 -21.91 24.91 26.46
N VAL A 222 -22.00 26.21 26.18
CA VAL A 222 -21.51 26.79 24.92
C VAL A 222 -20.00 26.58 24.76
N MET A 223 -19.24 26.71 25.85
CA MET A 223 -17.79 26.39 25.88
C MET A 223 -17.50 24.90 25.68
N LEU A 224 -18.34 24.01 26.19
CA LEU A 224 -18.20 22.57 25.98
C LEU A 224 -18.62 22.15 24.57
N GLN A 225 -19.62 22.79 23.97
CA GLN A 225 -20.03 22.58 22.58
C GLN A 225 -18.94 23.02 21.59
N SER A 226 -18.24 24.12 21.88
CA SER A 226 -17.07 24.52 21.09
C SER A 226 -15.90 23.54 21.28
N GLY A 227 -15.70 23.02 22.49
CA GLY A 227 -14.76 21.93 22.76
C GLY A 227 -15.10 20.64 21.99
N LEU A 228 -16.38 20.26 21.93
CA LEU A 228 -16.85 19.10 21.15
C LEU A 228 -16.64 19.31 19.64
N HIS A 229 -16.84 20.53 19.15
CA HIS A 229 -16.54 20.87 17.76
C HIS A 229 -15.04 20.78 17.47
N HIS A 230 -14.19 21.19 18.42
CA HIS A 230 -12.75 20.99 18.34
C HIS A 230 -12.37 19.49 18.34
N CYS A 231 -13.02 18.65 19.15
CA CYS A 231 -12.85 17.19 19.10
C CYS A 231 -13.20 16.62 17.72
N GLN A 232 -14.31 17.06 17.13
CA GLN A 232 -14.74 16.64 15.80
C GLN A 232 -13.73 17.07 14.73
N SER A 233 -13.21 18.29 14.82
CA SER A 233 -12.17 18.80 13.91
C SER A 233 -10.86 18.02 14.01
N GLU A 234 -10.40 17.70 15.22
CA GLU A 234 -9.20 16.86 15.41
C GLU A 234 -9.41 15.43 14.93
N ARG A 235 -10.61 14.87 15.11
CA ARG A 235 -10.98 13.55 14.56
C ARG A 235 -10.89 13.55 13.03
N GLU A 236 -11.40 14.58 12.37
CA GLU A 236 -11.27 14.72 10.91
C GLU A 236 -9.80 14.88 10.49
N ARG A 237 -9.00 15.63 11.24
CA ARG A 237 -7.56 15.80 10.96
C ARG A 237 -6.82 14.48 11.05
N ILE A 238 -7.05 13.69 12.11
CA ILE A 238 -6.45 12.36 12.29
C ILE A 238 -6.92 11.41 11.19
N HIS A 239 -8.20 11.46 10.80
CA HIS A 239 -8.72 10.64 9.72
C HIS A 239 -8.06 10.97 8.37
N LYS A 240 -7.85 12.26 8.07
CA LYS A 240 -7.12 12.72 6.87
C LYS A 240 -5.66 12.23 6.86
N VAL A 241 -4.97 12.29 7.99
CA VAL A 241 -3.59 11.77 8.13
C VAL A 241 -3.56 10.25 7.93
N ALA A 242 -4.53 9.52 8.50
CA ALA A 242 -4.62 8.07 8.33
C ALA A 242 -4.84 7.68 6.85
N ILE A 243 -5.74 8.38 6.13
CA ILE A 243 -5.96 8.20 4.69
C ILE A 243 -4.69 8.52 3.90
N GLN A 244 -3.98 9.60 4.26
CA GLN A 244 -2.72 9.97 3.61
C GLN A 244 -1.65 8.88 3.79
N HIS A 245 -1.47 8.36 5.01
CA HIS A 245 -0.57 7.23 5.28
C HIS A 245 -0.99 5.98 4.51
N GLU A 246 -2.29 5.67 4.44
CA GLU A 246 -2.80 4.53 3.68
C GLU A 246 -2.50 4.67 2.19
N ASN A 247 -2.71 5.85 1.61
CA ASN A 247 -2.40 6.14 0.21
C ASN A 247 -0.89 6.07 -0.07
N GLN A 248 -0.04 6.60 0.82
CA GLN A 248 1.41 6.48 0.70
C GLN A 248 1.86 5.01 0.77
N ILE A 249 1.29 4.21 1.67
CA ILE A 249 1.56 2.78 1.76
C ILE A 249 1.08 2.05 0.50
N LYS A 250 -0.11 2.37 -0.02
CA LYS A 250 -0.63 1.80 -1.28
C LYS A 250 0.28 2.13 -2.47
N GLU A 251 0.77 3.36 -2.57
CA GLU A 251 1.73 3.76 -3.61
C GLU A 251 3.09 3.08 -3.44
N LEU A 252 3.61 2.98 -2.22
CA LEU A 252 4.86 2.24 -1.95
C LEU A 252 4.71 0.75 -2.28
N ILE A 253 3.60 0.13 -1.89
CA ILE A 253 3.29 -1.26 -2.23
C ILE A 253 3.08 -1.42 -3.73
N LYS A 254 2.48 -0.46 -4.42
CA LYS A 254 2.32 -0.48 -5.88
C LYS A 254 3.68 -0.41 -6.58
N LYS A 255 4.54 0.55 -6.18
CA LYS A 255 5.93 0.66 -6.63
C LYS A 255 6.71 -0.62 -6.38
N GLN A 256 6.54 -1.23 -5.21
CA GLN A 256 7.21 -2.48 -4.86
C GLN A 256 6.59 -3.73 -5.47
N ASN A 257 5.30 -3.77 -5.78
CA ASN A 257 4.65 -4.87 -6.47
C ASN A 257 5.01 -4.87 -7.96
N ILE A 258 5.13 -3.68 -8.56
CA ILE A 258 5.76 -3.52 -9.87
C ILE A 258 7.19 -4.08 -9.77
N MET A 259 7.99 -3.63 -8.79
CA MET A 259 9.33 -4.16 -8.55
C MET A 259 9.38 -5.67 -8.27
N ALA A 260 8.43 -6.25 -7.53
CA ALA A 260 8.39 -7.66 -7.15
C ALA A 260 7.88 -8.59 -8.25
N GLY A 261 6.98 -8.11 -9.13
CA GLY A 261 6.63 -8.78 -10.37
C GLY A 261 7.81 -8.86 -11.37
N LEU A 262 8.85 -8.06 -11.13
CA LEU A 262 10.04 -7.95 -11.97
C LEU A 262 11.27 -8.67 -11.40
N ILE A 263 11.24 -9.11 -10.13
CA ILE A 263 12.35 -9.89 -9.51
C ILE A 263 12.50 -11.30 -10.10
N GLY A 264 11.51 -11.78 -10.87
CA GLY A 264 11.62 -13.00 -11.67
C GLY A 264 11.85 -12.77 -13.17
N TYR A 265 11.82 -11.51 -13.64
CA TYR A 265 12.03 -11.17 -15.04
C TYR A 265 13.48 -10.75 -15.24
N TYR A 266 14.25 -11.62 -15.90
CA TYR A 266 15.66 -11.42 -16.18
C TYR A 266 15.86 -11.48 -17.70
N ASN A 267 16.34 -10.39 -18.28
CA ASN A 267 16.68 -10.29 -19.70
C ASN A 267 18.20 -10.02 -19.79
N PRO A 268 19.04 -11.08 -19.80
CA PRO A 268 20.50 -10.92 -19.81
C PRO A 268 20.99 -10.23 -21.07
N GLU A 269 20.36 -10.50 -22.22
CA GLU A 269 20.71 -9.86 -23.50
C GLU A 269 20.55 -8.33 -23.43
N LEU A 270 19.47 -7.86 -22.81
CA LEU A 270 19.25 -6.43 -22.59
C LEU A 270 20.29 -5.84 -21.62
N ILE A 271 20.64 -6.56 -20.55
CA ILE A 271 21.65 -6.10 -19.59
C ILE A 271 23.02 -6.00 -20.26
N ASP A 272 23.41 -7.01 -21.03
CA ASP A 272 24.68 -7.04 -21.76
C ASP A 272 24.71 -5.93 -22.82
N HIS A 273 23.61 -5.68 -23.51
CA HIS A 273 23.50 -4.58 -24.47
C HIS A 273 23.60 -3.21 -23.78
N ILE A 274 22.94 -3.02 -22.63
CA ILE A 274 23.07 -1.78 -21.84
C ILE A 274 24.51 -1.59 -21.35
N ALA A 275 25.19 -2.66 -20.93
CA ALA A 275 26.59 -2.61 -20.50
C ALA A 275 27.55 -2.22 -21.63
N GLN A 276 27.19 -2.52 -22.88
CA GLN A 276 27.95 -2.16 -24.09
C GLN A 276 27.59 -0.77 -24.63
N CYS A 277 26.50 -0.16 -24.19
CA CYS A 277 26.13 1.19 -24.61
C CYS A 277 27.10 2.25 -24.07
N GLU A 278 27.25 3.34 -24.81
CA GLU A 278 28.01 4.50 -24.34
C GLU A 278 27.32 5.06 -23.08
N GLN A 279 28.12 5.39 -22.05
CA GLN A 279 27.58 5.73 -20.73
C GLN A 279 26.57 6.90 -20.74
N ARG A 280 26.62 7.78 -21.76
CA ARG A 280 25.70 8.92 -21.93
C ARG A 280 24.56 8.69 -22.92
N LEU A 281 24.66 7.69 -23.79
CA LEU A 281 23.70 7.43 -24.87
C LEU A 281 23.29 5.95 -24.86
N MET A 282 22.06 5.71 -24.44
CA MET A 282 21.47 4.38 -24.30
C MET A 282 20.58 4.11 -25.51
N LYS A 283 21.15 3.44 -26.53
CA LYS A 283 20.44 3.07 -27.77
C LYS A 283 19.70 1.74 -27.59
N LEU A 284 18.41 1.81 -27.31
CA LEU A 284 17.53 0.67 -27.07
C LEU A 284 16.33 0.65 -28.02
N ASN A 285 16.44 1.32 -29.16
CA ASN A 285 15.42 1.32 -30.20
C ASN A 285 15.32 -0.03 -30.92
N GLU A 286 14.10 -0.38 -31.37
CA GLU A 286 13.82 -1.58 -32.18
C GLU A 286 14.25 -2.90 -31.52
N LYS A 287 14.18 -2.97 -30.19
CA LYS A 287 14.59 -4.15 -29.40
C LYS A 287 13.41 -5.03 -28.97
N LYS A 288 12.18 -4.69 -29.37
CA LYS A 288 10.93 -5.35 -28.93
C LYS A 288 10.80 -5.35 -27.40
N LEU A 289 11.24 -4.26 -26.76
CA LEU A 289 11.12 -4.11 -25.32
C LEU A 289 9.66 -3.99 -24.93
N THR A 290 9.28 -4.72 -23.90
CA THR A 290 7.94 -4.71 -23.31
C THR A 290 7.95 -3.89 -22.01
N ASP A 291 6.77 -3.73 -21.40
CA ASP A 291 6.64 -3.10 -20.08
C ASP A 291 7.55 -3.69 -19.00
N ARG A 292 7.89 -4.99 -19.12
CA ARG A 292 8.74 -5.69 -18.15
C ARG A 292 10.20 -5.27 -18.27
N ASP A 293 10.66 -4.99 -19.48
CA ASP A 293 12.03 -4.58 -19.77
C ASP A 293 12.36 -3.20 -19.21
N LEU A 294 11.37 -2.32 -19.06
CA LEU A 294 11.61 -0.96 -18.57
C LEU A 294 12.15 -0.91 -17.15
N PHE A 295 11.93 -1.94 -16.34
CA PHE A 295 12.61 -2.05 -15.06
C PHE A 295 14.12 -2.21 -15.23
N ILE A 296 14.55 -3.10 -16.13
CA ILE A 296 15.96 -3.35 -16.42
C ILE A 296 16.59 -2.07 -16.97
N VAL A 297 15.91 -1.40 -17.91
CA VAL A 297 16.34 -0.11 -18.45
C VAL A 297 16.51 0.93 -17.36
N VAL A 298 15.50 1.16 -16.51
CA VAL A 298 15.59 2.16 -15.44
C VAL A 298 16.72 1.85 -14.45
N GLN A 299 16.84 0.58 -14.02
CA GLN A 299 17.86 0.18 -13.05
C GLN A 299 19.29 0.28 -13.62
N HIS A 300 19.51 -0.13 -14.86
CA HIS A 300 20.86 -0.27 -15.42
C HIS A 300 21.29 0.92 -16.27
N ALA A 301 20.34 1.69 -16.80
CA ALA A 301 20.60 2.81 -17.70
C ALA A 301 20.32 4.19 -17.07
N MET A 302 19.46 4.33 -16.05
CA MET A 302 19.07 5.64 -15.50
C MET A 302 19.52 5.88 -14.06
N ILE A 303 19.27 4.92 -13.16
CA ILE A 303 19.52 5.12 -11.73
C ILE A 303 21.02 5.15 -11.45
N ASN A 304 21.50 6.29 -10.92
CA ASN A 304 22.92 6.54 -10.65
C ASN A 304 23.82 6.34 -11.88
N LYS A 305 23.27 6.58 -13.08
CA LYS A 305 24.00 6.49 -14.35
C LYS A 305 24.09 7.86 -15.01
N PRO A 306 25.18 8.15 -15.75
CA PRO A 306 25.37 9.42 -16.44
C PRO A 306 24.61 9.47 -17.79
N CYS A 307 23.54 8.69 -17.96
CA CYS A 307 22.75 8.66 -19.18
C CYS A 307 22.10 10.03 -19.42
N GLU A 308 22.42 10.63 -20.57
CA GLU A 308 21.85 11.91 -21.02
C GLU A 308 20.80 11.69 -22.10
N VAL A 309 20.93 10.62 -22.88
CA VAL A 309 20.01 10.28 -23.98
C VAL A 309 19.55 8.84 -23.83
N LEU A 310 18.24 8.65 -23.69
CA LEU A 310 17.59 7.35 -23.64
C LEU A 310 16.71 7.19 -24.88
N ASP A 311 17.12 6.28 -25.75
CA ASP A 311 16.42 5.97 -26.99
C ASP A 311 15.65 4.65 -26.84
N LEU A 312 14.32 4.74 -26.79
CA LEU A 312 13.39 3.62 -26.64
C LEU A 312 12.42 3.54 -27.83
N GLN A 313 12.77 4.15 -28.97
CA GLN A 313 11.89 4.21 -30.13
C GLN A 313 11.56 2.81 -30.69
N SER A 314 10.39 2.64 -31.30
CA SER A 314 9.97 1.41 -31.99
C SER A 314 10.06 0.15 -31.10
N ASN A 315 9.48 0.23 -29.91
CA ASN A 315 9.34 -0.90 -28.98
C ASN A 315 7.86 -1.18 -28.69
N GLU A 316 7.57 -2.13 -27.80
CA GLU A 316 6.22 -2.56 -27.42
C GLU A 316 5.86 -2.03 -26.02
N ILE A 317 6.30 -0.82 -25.69
CA ILE A 317 6.07 -0.18 -24.38
C ILE A 317 4.66 0.38 -24.35
N THR A 318 3.89 0.06 -23.32
CA THR A 318 2.52 0.55 -23.11
C THR A 318 2.46 1.61 -22.01
N SER A 319 1.26 2.15 -21.77
CA SER A 319 0.97 3.03 -20.64
C SER A 319 1.35 2.42 -19.27
N GLN A 320 1.39 1.09 -19.15
CA GLN A 320 1.75 0.45 -17.89
C GLN A 320 3.26 0.46 -17.67
N GLY A 321 4.07 0.13 -18.68
CA GLY A 321 5.53 0.14 -18.58
C GLY A 321 6.09 1.53 -18.32
N ILE A 322 5.49 2.55 -18.96
CA ILE A 322 5.97 3.94 -18.83
C ILE A 322 5.84 4.49 -17.41
N THR A 323 5.00 3.90 -16.54
CA THR A 323 4.89 4.32 -15.13
C THR A 323 6.22 4.20 -14.39
N ILE A 324 7.01 3.16 -14.69
CA ILE A 324 8.32 2.92 -14.07
C ILE A 324 9.30 4.01 -14.51
N LEU A 325 9.26 4.37 -15.80
CA LEU A 325 10.09 5.42 -16.36
C LEU A 325 9.72 6.79 -15.78
N ALA A 326 8.42 7.10 -15.73
CA ALA A 326 7.89 8.33 -15.16
C ALA A 326 8.32 8.51 -13.69
N ASP A 327 8.25 7.45 -12.89
CA ASP A 327 8.72 7.49 -11.51
C ASP A 327 10.23 7.78 -11.41
N ALA A 328 11.04 7.16 -12.26
CA ALA A 328 12.48 7.40 -12.31
C ALA A 328 12.81 8.85 -12.74
N LEU A 329 12.05 9.42 -13.67
CA LEU A 329 12.25 10.80 -14.15
C LEU A 329 12.05 11.87 -13.07
N ARG A 330 11.29 11.58 -12.00
CA ARG A 330 11.07 12.54 -10.90
C ARG A 330 12.32 12.84 -10.10
N THR A 331 13.26 11.88 -10.03
CA THR A 331 14.51 12.02 -9.27
C THR A 331 15.74 11.99 -10.17
N ASN A 332 15.57 11.68 -11.45
CA ASN A 332 16.67 11.71 -12.40
C ASN A 332 17.11 13.15 -12.69
N THR A 333 18.42 13.37 -12.63
CA THR A 333 19.09 14.67 -12.81
C THR A 333 20.08 14.69 -13.97
N THR A 334 20.08 13.64 -14.81
CA THR A 334 21.09 13.45 -15.87
C THR A 334 20.47 13.43 -17.26
N LEU A 335 19.26 12.88 -17.40
CA LEU A 335 18.59 12.68 -18.67
C LEU A 335 18.16 14.03 -19.26
N LYS A 336 18.57 14.26 -20.50
CA LYS A 336 18.29 15.45 -21.32
C LYS A 336 17.39 15.12 -22.50
N THR A 337 17.45 13.89 -23.01
CA THR A 337 16.69 13.48 -24.19
C THR A 337 16.05 12.13 -23.95
N LEU A 338 14.73 12.06 -24.19
CA LEU A 338 13.95 10.83 -24.10
C LEU A 338 13.20 10.62 -25.41
N LEU A 339 13.55 9.53 -26.10
CA LEU A 339 12.96 9.18 -27.40
C LEU A 339 12.01 7.99 -27.22
N LEU A 340 10.72 8.20 -27.45
CA LEU A 340 9.66 7.18 -27.25
C LEU A 340 8.79 6.98 -28.50
N ASP A 341 9.22 7.49 -29.66
CA ASP A 341 8.52 7.35 -30.93
C ASP A 341 8.10 5.89 -31.20
N ASN A 342 6.91 5.69 -31.77
CA ASN A 342 6.41 4.40 -32.22
C ASN A 342 6.32 3.35 -31.09
N ASN A 343 5.57 3.69 -30.04
CA ASN A 343 5.21 2.81 -28.93
C ASN A 343 3.68 2.85 -28.71
N HIS A 344 3.18 2.34 -27.58
CA HIS A 344 1.74 2.23 -27.29
C HIS A 344 1.36 3.00 -26.01
N LEU A 345 1.89 4.21 -25.83
CA LEU A 345 1.70 4.97 -24.59
C LEU A 345 0.26 5.40 -24.35
N SER A 346 -0.51 5.76 -25.38
CA SER A 346 -1.84 6.39 -25.28
C SER A 346 -1.88 7.65 -24.39
N ASP A 347 -3.05 8.25 -24.24
CA ASP A 347 -3.26 9.40 -23.33
C ASP A 347 -2.85 9.09 -21.89
N LEU A 348 -3.13 7.86 -21.43
CA LEU A 348 -2.85 7.46 -20.05
C LEU A 348 -1.33 7.46 -19.78
N GLY A 349 -0.53 6.91 -20.69
CA GLY A 349 0.92 6.87 -20.54
C GLY A 349 1.55 8.26 -20.57
N VAL A 350 1.06 9.12 -21.46
CA VAL A 350 1.48 10.52 -21.55
C VAL A 350 1.13 11.29 -20.27
N SER A 351 -0.03 11.04 -19.66
CA SER A 351 -0.41 11.70 -18.40
C SER A 351 0.58 11.39 -17.26
N TYR A 352 1.13 10.18 -17.19
CA TYR A 352 2.14 9.82 -16.20
C TYR A 352 3.46 10.55 -16.44
N LEU A 353 3.93 10.62 -17.69
CA LEU A 353 5.12 11.38 -18.06
C LEU A 353 4.94 12.88 -17.77
N ALA A 354 3.82 13.45 -18.19
CA ALA A 354 3.50 14.86 -17.96
C ALA A 354 3.51 15.20 -16.46
N ASN A 355 2.90 14.37 -15.63
CA ASN A 355 2.91 14.57 -14.18
C ASN A 355 4.32 14.47 -13.56
N ALA A 356 5.16 13.54 -14.06
CA ALA A 356 6.55 13.42 -13.61
C ALA A 356 7.37 14.67 -13.96
N LEU A 357 7.21 15.18 -15.18
CA LEU A 357 7.93 16.35 -15.67
C LEU A 357 7.45 17.67 -15.06
N ALA A 358 6.18 17.75 -14.62
CA ALA A 358 5.62 18.93 -13.98
C ALA A 358 6.11 19.16 -12.54
N THR A 359 6.59 18.11 -11.86
CA THR A 359 6.86 18.14 -10.40
C THR A 359 8.31 18.45 -10.06
N ASN A 360 9.28 17.68 -10.58
CA ASN A 360 10.67 17.74 -10.10
C ASN A 360 11.74 17.54 -11.19
N ASN A 361 11.36 17.36 -12.47
CA ASN A 361 12.34 17.14 -13.51
C ASN A 361 12.95 18.45 -14.01
N ALA A 362 14.23 18.66 -13.69
CA ALA A 362 14.93 19.89 -14.03
C ALA A 362 15.86 19.77 -15.27
N THR A 363 15.95 18.60 -15.90
CA THR A 363 17.02 18.33 -16.88
C THR A 363 16.54 17.95 -18.27
N LEU A 364 15.35 17.38 -18.43
CA LEU A 364 14.86 16.94 -19.73
C LEU A 364 14.62 18.14 -20.66
N LYS A 365 15.23 18.09 -21.84
CA LYS A 365 15.19 19.10 -22.90
C LYS A 365 14.37 18.65 -24.09
N THR A 366 14.48 17.37 -24.45
CA THR A 366 13.81 16.80 -25.63
C THR A 366 12.95 15.62 -25.23
N LEU A 367 11.68 15.65 -25.65
CA LEU A 367 10.72 14.57 -25.47
C LEU A 367 10.06 14.27 -26.83
N GLU A 368 10.31 13.07 -27.33
CA GLU A 368 9.71 12.54 -28.57
C GLU A 368 8.62 11.53 -28.24
N LEU A 369 7.40 11.79 -28.71
CA LEU A 369 6.17 11.04 -28.43
C LEU A 369 5.38 10.76 -29.71
N GLU A 370 6.04 10.78 -30.85
CA GLU A 370 5.46 10.47 -32.14
C GLU A 370 4.86 9.06 -32.17
N ARG A 371 3.81 8.85 -32.99
CA ARG A 371 3.21 7.52 -33.23
C ARG A 371 2.87 6.72 -31.94
N ASN A 372 2.26 7.37 -30.95
CA ASN A 372 1.92 6.77 -29.65
C ASN A 372 0.41 6.66 -29.37
N GLY A 373 -0.43 7.02 -30.34
CA GLY A 373 -1.89 7.00 -30.18
C GLY A 373 -2.40 8.06 -29.20
N ILE A 374 -1.75 9.23 -29.18
CA ILE A 374 -2.11 10.35 -28.31
C ILE A 374 -3.30 11.10 -28.92
N MET A 375 -4.30 11.41 -28.12
CA MET A 375 -5.47 12.21 -28.47
C MET A 375 -5.51 13.50 -27.65
N ASP A 376 -6.66 14.19 -27.65
CA ASP A 376 -6.83 15.49 -26.97
C ASP A 376 -6.58 15.44 -25.46
N GLU A 377 -6.87 14.33 -24.78
CA GLU A 377 -6.68 14.22 -23.32
C GLU A 377 -5.19 14.04 -22.95
N GLY A 378 -4.41 13.35 -23.79
CA GLY A 378 -2.95 13.29 -23.65
C GLY A 378 -2.31 14.65 -23.92
N ALA A 379 -2.76 15.36 -24.97
CA ALA A 379 -2.34 16.73 -25.26
C ALA A 379 -2.70 17.71 -24.13
N SER A 380 -3.89 17.57 -23.53
CA SER A 380 -4.32 18.32 -22.34
C SER A 380 -3.36 18.13 -21.16
N SER A 381 -2.94 16.88 -20.90
CA SER A 381 -1.97 16.57 -19.85
C SER A 381 -0.61 17.23 -20.11
N LEU A 382 -0.14 17.22 -21.36
CA LEU A 382 1.08 17.92 -21.76
C LEU A 382 0.95 19.44 -21.62
N ALA A 383 -0.20 20.00 -21.98
CA ALA A 383 -0.48 21.43 -21.83
C ALA A 383 -0.41 21.84 -20.35
N GLN A 384 -0.99 21.07 -19.44
CA GLN A 384 -0.87 21.31 -18.00
C GLN A 384 0.59 21.25 -17.51
N MET A 385 1.36 20.27 -17.98
CA MET A 385 2.78 20.16 -17.65
C MET A 385 3.60 21.37 -18.15
N LEU A 386 3.32 21.88 -19.36
CA LEU A 386 4.02 23.03 -19.92
C LEU A 386 3.75 24.34 -19.17
N GLN A 387 2.69 24.42 -18.35
CA GLN A 387 2.44 25.60 -17.51
C GLN A 387 3.46 25.75 -16.38
N THR A 388 4.03 24.65 -15.89
CA THR A 388 4.98 24.66 -14.78
C THR A 388 6.39 24.23 -15.19
N ASN A 389 6.53 23.41 -16.23
CA ASN A 389 7.81 22.96 -16.72
C ASN A 389 8.52 24.07 -17.50
N SER A 390 9.71 24.44 -17.05
CA SER A 390 10.57 25.47 -17.66
C SER A 390 11.86 24.89 -18.26
N THR A 391 11.92 23.57 -18.41
CA THR A 391 13.16 22.88 -18.78
C THR A 391 13.08 22.28 -20.17
N LEU A 392 11.91 21.78 -20.58
CA LEU A 392 11.67 21.22 -21.89
C LEU A 392 11.77 22.29 -22.99
N THR A 393 12.55 22.00 -24.02
CA THR A 393 12.79 22.88 -25.18
C THR A 393 12.24 22.31 -26.48
N ASN A 394 12.13 20.98 -26.59
CA ASN A 394 11.69 20.29 -27.80
C ASN A 394 10.61 19.26 -27.44
N LEU A 395 9.43 19.40 -28.05
CA LEU A 395 8.30 18.48 -27.87
C LEU A 395 7.79 18.03 -29.22
N TYR A 396 7.94 16.74 -29.52
CA TYR A 396 7.52 16.16 -30.80
C TYR A 396 6.33 15.22 -30.58
N LEU A 397 5.26 15.49 -31.35
CA LEU A 397 3.94 14.87 -31.21
C LEU A 397 3.37 14.42 -32.56
N SER A 398 4.22 14.27 -33.56
CA SER A 398 3.80 13.90 -34.90
C SER A 398 3.15 12.52 -35.01
N ALA A 399 2.28 12.36 -36.01
CA ALA A 399 1.63 11.10 -36.32
C ALA A 399 0.85 10.51 -35.12
N ASN A 400 0.12 11.38 -34.42
CA ASN A 400 -0.81 11.04 -33.37
C ASN A 400 -2.26 11.37 -33.82
N GLN A 401 -3.21 11.28 -32.90
CA GLN A 401 -4.63 11.54 -33.11
C GLN A 401 -5.08 12.78 -32.33
N ILE A 402 -4.20 13.78 -32.20
CA ILE A 402 -4.49 15.04 -31.52
C ILE A 402 -5.42 15.85 -32.43
N GLY A 403 -6.54 16.29 -31.89
CA GLY A 403 -7.51 17.15 -32.56
C GLY A 403 -7.36 18.62 -32.19
N ASP A 404 -8.30 19.42 -32.67
CA ASP A 404 -8.30 20.86 -32.44
C ASP A 404 -8.30 21.24 -30.96
N ARG A 405 -9.05 20.51 -30.11
CA ARG A 405 -9.09 20.79 -28.67
C ARG A 405 -7.73 20.59 -28.01
N GLY A 406 -7.02 19.50 -28.33
CA GLY A 406 -5.68 19.24 -27.81
C GLY A 406 -4.68 20.32 -28.24
N VAL A 407 -4.71 20.72 -29.52
CA VAL A 407 -3.87 21.80 -30.05
C VAL A 407 -4.19 23.15 -29.40
N GLN A 408 -5.46 23.49 -29.21
CA GLN A 408 -5.87 24.73 -28.54
C GLN A 408 -5.33 24.80 -27.11
N LEU A 409 -5.41 23.70 -26.35
CA LEU A 409 -4.88 23.63 -24.98
C LEU A 409 -3.36 23.79 -24.95
N LEU A 410 -2.63 23.08 -25.82
CA LEU A 410 -1.18 23.23 -25.96
C LEU A 410 -0.80 24.67 -26.32
N ALA A 411 -1.46 25.25 -27.33
CA ALA A 411 -1.18 26.59 -27.83
C ALA A 411 -1.41 27.65 -26.74
N ASN A 412 -2.53 27.57 -26.01
CA ASN A 412 -2.81 28.50 -24.92
C ASN A 412 -1.80 28.36 -23.76
N ALA A 413 -1.46 27.13 -23.36
CA ALA A 413 -0.45 26.92 -22.31
C ALA A 413 0.92 27.48 -22.71
N ILE A 414 1.31 27.33 -23.98
CA ILE A 414 2.57 27.87 -24.50
C ILE A 414 2.52 29.39 -24.60
N ALA A 415 1.38 29.96 -25.01
CA ALA A 415 1.17 31.41 -25.10
C ALA A 415 1.28 32.10 -23.74
N ASP A 416 0.61 31.54 -22.74
CA ASP A 416 0.29 32.25 -21.49
C ASP A 416 1.28 31.94 -20.36
N HIS A 417 1.94 30.78 -20.41
CA HIS A 417 2.76 30.29 -19.28
C HIS A 417 4.17 29.82 -19.67
N ASN A 418 4.34 29.15 -20.80
CA ASN A 418 5.62 28.53 -21.12
C ASN A 418 6.62 29.54 -21.72
N THR A 419 7.86 29.48 -21.23
CA THR A 419 8.97 30.34 -21.72
C THR A 419 10.23 29.56 -22.12
N SER A 420 10.17 28.23 -22.10
CA SER A 420 11.31 27.37 -22.38
C SER A 420 11.21 26.64 -23.72
N LEU A 421 10.00 26.31 -24.17
CA LEU A 421 9.77 25.52 -25.36
C LEU A 421 10.18 26.32 -26.60
N LYS A 422 11.02 25.70 -27.42
CA LYS A 422 11.57 26.25 -28.67
C LYS A 422 10.98 25.57 -29.89
N GLU A 423 10.69 24.27 -29.80
CA GLU A 423 10.18 23.50 -30.94
C GLU A 423 8.95 22.69 -30.54
N LEU A 424 7.88 22.88 -31.31
CA LEU A 424 6.66 22.08 -31.23
C LEU A 424 6.37 21.47 -32.60
N ILE A 425 6.40 20.14 -32.67
CA ILE A 425 6.20 19.41 -33.93
C ILE A 425 4.89 18.61 -33.83
N LEU A 426 3.92 18.97 -34.66
CA LEU A 426 2.56 18.42 -34.70
C LEU A 426 2.22 17.78 -36.06
N ASP A 427 3.22 17.55 -36.92
CA ASP A 427 3.00 16.98 -38.26
C ASP A 427 2.18 15.69 -38.23
N ASN A 428 1.39 15.42 -39.26
CA ASN A 428 0.59 14.20 -39.40
C ASN A 428 -0.42 13.99 -38.26
N ASN A 429 -1.01 15.06 -37.72
CA ASN A 429 -2.20 14.96 -36.84
C ASN A 429 -3.45 15.33 -37.66
N PRO A 430 -4.15 14.34 -38.27
CA PRO A 430 -5.18 14.60 -39.26
C PRO A 430 -6.48 15.20 -38.68
N LEU A 431 -6.62 15.24 -37.36
CA LEU A 431 -7.78 15.83 -36.68
C LEU A 431 -7.61 17.32 -36.37
N VAL A 432 -6.45 17.89 -36.71
CA VAL A 432 -6.18 19.33 -36.58
C VAL A 432 -6.72 20.04 -37.82
N THR A 433 -7.68 20.93 -37.62
CA THR A 433 -8.39 21.69 -38.66
C THR A 433 -8.28 23.19 -38.42
N ASP A 434 -8.95 23.99 -39.26
CA ASP A 434 -9.01 25.45 -39.11
C ASP A 434 -9.55 25.91 -37.75
N THR A 435 -10.23 25.04 -37.00
CA THR A 435 -10.79 25.36 -35.67
C THR A 435 -9.70 25.70 -34.63
N SER A 436 -8.49 25.16 -34.74
CA SER A 436 -7.37 25.45 -33.82
C SER A 436 -6.52 26.67 -34.21
N VAL A 437 -6.72 27.21 -35.42
CA VAL A 437 -5.86 28.27 -36.00
C VAL A 437 -5.81 29.53 -35.14
N GLN A 438 -6.92 29.96 -34.57
CA GLN A 438 -6.93 31.17 -33.73
C GLN A 438 -6.09 31.02 -32.47
N SER A 439 -6.10 29.84 -31.83
CA SER A 439 -5.22 29.56 -30.68
C SER A 439 -3.76 29.46 -31.09
N LEU A 440 -3.47 28.89 -32.27
CA LEU A 440 -2.11 28.88 -32.82
C LEU A 440 -1.61 30.29 -33.12
N ILE A 441 -2.44 31.17 -33.70
CA ILE A 441 -2.11 32.59 -33.92
C ILE A 441 -1.89 33.30 -32.58
N HIS A 442 -2.72 33.04 -31.57
CA HIS A 442 -2.53 33.56 -30.21
C HIS A 442 -1.17 33.15 -29.65
N MET A 443 -0.82 31.87 -29.71
CA MET A 443 0.50 31.37 -29.33
C MET A 443 1.63 32.05 -30.11
N LEU A 444 1.47 32.23 -31.43
CA LEU A 444 2.47 32.91 -32.26
C LEU A 444 2.65 34.38 -31.88
N LYS A 445 1.61 35.08 -31.43
CA LYS A 445 1.71 36.49 -31.02
C LYS A 445 2.26 36.68 -29.60
N HIS A 446 1.98 35.76 -28.69
CA HIS A 446 2.24 35.95 -27.26
C HIS A 446 3.49 35.21 -26.75
N ASN A 447 3.76 34.00 -27.23
CA ASN A 447 4.93 33.24 -26.79
C ASN A 447 6.22 33.82 -27.42
N ARG A 448 7.29 33.93 -26.63
CA ARG A 448 8.59 34.51 -27.05
C ARG A 448 9.73 33.49 -27.17
N SER A 449 9.50 32.24 -26.77
CA SER A 449 10.54 31.21 -26.73
C SER A 449 10.51 30.29 -27.95
N LEU A 450 9.32 30.07 -28.52
CA LEU A 450 9.08 29.16 -29.63
C LEU A 450 9.72 29.73 -30.91
N GLN A 451 10.50 28.88 -31.55
CA GLN A 451 11.28 29.15 -32.76
C GLN A 451 10.79 28.30 -33.94
N THR A 452 10.26 27.11 -33.67
CA THR A 452 9.79 26.18 -34.71
C THR A 452 8.40 25.67 -34.38
N LEU A 453 7.49 25.76 -35.36
CA LEU A 453 6.19 25.11 -35.35
C LEU A 453 6.01 24.33 -36.65
N ARG A 454 5.76 23.03 -36.55
CA ARG A 454 5.44 22.19 -37.71
C ARG A 454 4.04 21.58 -37.60
N LEU A 455 3.27 21.70 -38.67
CA LEU A 455 1.87 21.29 -38.84
C LEU A 455 1.64 20.62 -40.21
N TRP A 456 2.70 20.08 -40.83
CA TRP A 456 2.60 19.43 -42.14
C TRP A 456 1.68 18.21 -42.05
N ASN A 457 0.81 18.04 -43.05
CA ASN A 457 -0.16 16.94 -43.11
C ASN A 457 -1.20 16.97 -41.97
N CYS A 458 -1.53 18.18 -41.50
CA CYS A 458 -2.77 18.50 -40.80
C CYS A 458 -3.85 18.95 -41.82
N GLN A 459 -5.13 18.94 -41.43
CA GLN A 459 -6.26 19.29 -42.29
C GLN A 459 -6.54 20.81 -42.28
N LEU A 460 -5.49 21.61 -42.50
CA LEU A 460 -5.57 23.07 -42.57
C LEU A 460 -5.87 23.53 -44.00
N SER A 461 -6.84 24.43 -44.16
CA SER A 461 -7.12 25.07 -45.44
C SER A 461 -5.99 26.02 -45.87
N ASP A 462 -5.93 26.35 -47.16
CA ASP A 462 -4.95 27.33 -47.67
C ASP A 462 -5.09 28.69 -46.96
N LYS A 463 -6.32 29.07 -46.60
CA LYS A 463 -6.57 30.30 -45.84
C LYS A 463 -5.93 30.22 -44.45
N ALA A 464 -6.15 29.12 -43.72
CA ALA A 464 -5.54 28.91 -42.42
C ALA A 464 -4.00 28.96 -42.46
N LYS A 465 -3.39 28.38 -43.50
CA LYS A 465 -1.94 28.42 -43.71
C LYS A 465 -1.42 29.84 -43.96
N VAL A 466 -2.15 30.64 -44.73
CA VAL A 466 -1.85 32.07 -44.94
C VAL A 466 -1.94 32.83 -43.62
N ASP A 467 -3.04 32.67 -42.87
CA ASP A 467 -3.24 33.36 -41.59
C ASP A 467 -2.13 33.02 -40.57
N LEU A 468 -1.70 31.76 -40.51
CA LEU A 468 -0.57 31.32 -39.67
C LEU A 468 0.77 31.89 -40.14
N SER A 469 1.00 31.95 -41.45
CA SER A 469 2.22 32.52 -42.03
C SER A 469 2.33 34.01 -41.75
N GLU A 470 1.23 34.75 -41.88
CA GLU A 470 1.18 36.17 -41.52
C GLU A 470 1.46 36.40 -40.03
N ALA A 471 0.90 35.57 -39.15
CA ALA A 471 1.19 35.63 -37.72
C ALA A 471 2.66 35.31 -37.40
N ALA A 472 3.24 34.30 -38.07
CA ALA A 472 4.63 33.90 -37.89
C ALA A 472 5.63 34.96 -38.37
N ASN A 473 5.31 35.74 -39.42
CA ASN A 473 6.16 36.83 -39.92
C ASN A 473 6.46 37.91 -38.87
N SER A 474 5.64 38.02 -37.83
CA SER A 474 5.91 38.93 -36.70
C SER A 474 7.07 38.46 -35.80
N LYS A 475 7.51 37.20 -35.95
CA LYS A 475 8.60 36.60 -35.18
C LYS A 475 9.88 36.53 -36.01
N LYS A 476 10.97 37.01 -35.42
CA LYS A 476 12.30 36.93 -36.02
C LYS A 476 12.82 35.49 -35.97
N ASP A 477 13.40 35.01 -37.07
CA ASP A 477 14.05 33.69 -37.18
C ASP A 477 13.12 32.52 -36.82
N PHE A 478 11.82 32.64 -37.09
CA PHE A 478 10.81 31.60 -36.82
C PHE A 478 10.60 30.68 -38.02
N ALA A 479 10.65 29.38 -37.80
CA ALA A 479 10.40 28.34 -38.80
C ALA A 479 8.97 27.79 -38.66
N LEU A 480 8.10 28.18 -39.59
CA LEU A 480 6.76 27.61 -39.75
C LEU A 480 6.76 26.65 -40.96
N LEU A 481 6.29 25.42 -40.76
CA LEU A 481 6.01 24.47 -41.84
C LEU A 481 4.58 23.94 -41.67
N CYS A 482 3.67 24.24 -42.59
CA CYS A 482 2.26 23.84 -42.53
C CYS A 482 1.65 23.51 -43.89
#